data_AF-A0A251UEL1-F1
#
_entry.id   AF-A0A251UEL1-F1
#
_cell.length_a   1.000
_cell.length_b   1.000
_cell.length_c   1.000
_cell.angle_alpha   90.00
_cell.angle_beta   90.00
_cell.angle_gamma   90.00
#
_symmetry.space_group_name_H-M   'P 1'
#
loop_
_entity.id
_entity.type
_entity.pdbx_description
1 polymer ?
#
loop_
_entity_poly.entity_id
_entity_poly.type
_entity_poly.pdbx_seq_one_letter_code
_entity_poly.pdbx_strand_id
1 'polypeptide(L)'
;MAETYETYKVLGFKRKFKLTKLSPPQDVIDLFSLCTNKELQMSPDHFRRFLIEFQGDKDVTVDYAKRIMEQALHQLRPDFAMCCFTVDDFFNFLFLDEFNGPINLEVHHDMTAPLQHYFIYTGHNSYLTGNQLIGGCSVKQIIKSLKKGVRVIELDLWPTSSKEGIHVLHGGTMTTPVALRTCFESIKEHAFVKSPYPVIITLEDHLTPNLRDIVAKMVTEIFGDKLYRPEAGDHNEFPSPEALKYRILLSTKLPKEHLDRVS
;
A
#
# COMPACT_ATOMS: atom_id res chain seq x y z
N MET A 1 -40.43 3.55 14.24
CA MET A 1 -39.21 3.11 13.53
C MET A 1 -39.62 2.11 12.46
N ALA A 2 -39.32 2.36 11.19
CA ALA A 2 -39.57 1.39 10.13
C ALA A 2 -38.51 0.28 10.22
N GLU A 3 -38.95 -0.96 10.44
CA GLU A 3 -38.03 -2.09 10.53
C GLU A 3 -37.56 -2.51 9.14
N THR A 4 -36.25 -2.43 8.89
CA THR A 4 -35.63 -2.85 7.64
C THR A 4 -35.01 -4.24 7.81
N TYR A 5 -35.35 -5.16 6.91
CA TYR A 5 -34.87 -6.53 6.92
C TYR A 5 -34.19 -6.83 5.59
N GLU A 6 -32.98 -7.38 5.63
CA GLU A 6 -32.34 -7.94 4.44
C GLU A 6 -32.39 -9.46 4.45
N THR A 7 -32.64 -10.02 3.26
CA THR A 7 -32.80 -11.46 3.08
C THR A 7 -31.60 -12.03 2.33
N TYR A 8 -30.87 -12.91 3.00
CA TYR A 8 -29.70 -13.58 2.42
C TYR A 8 -30.01 -15.06 2.21
N LYS A 9 -29.52 -15.63 1.10
CA LYS A 9 -29.52 -17.08 0.89
C LYS A 9 -28.26 -17.68 1.52
N VAL A 10 -28.45 -18.50 2.55
CA VAL A 10 -27.37 -19.27 3.18
C VAL A 10 -27.74 -20.75 3.05
N LEU A 11 -26.89 -21.53 2.38
CA LEU A 11 -27.08 -22.98 2.17
C LEU A 11 -28.48 -23.33 1.61
N GLY A 12 -28.97 -22.55 0.64
CA GLY A 12 -30.27 -22.77 0.00
C GLY A 12 -31.48 -22.21 0.76
N PHE A 13 -31.34 -21.82 2.03
CA PHE A 13 -32.42 -21.23 2.84
C PHE A 13 -32.35 -19.70 2.83
N LYS A 14 -33.50 -19.03 2.70
CA LYS A 14 -33.61 -17.59 2.86
C LYS A 14 -33.66 -17.25 4.36
N ARG A 15 -32.64 -16.59 4.88
CA ARG A 15 -32.64 -16.03 6.24
C ARG A 15 -32.86 -14.52 6.18
N LYS A 16 -33.77 -14.02 7.01
CA LYS A 16 -33.97 -12.58 7.24
C LYS A 16 -33.12 -12.15 8.41
N PHE A 17 -32.27 -11.17 8.21
CA PHE A 17 -31.53 -10.53 9.29
C PHE A 17 -32.17 -9.18 9.58
N LYS A 18 -32.41 -8.91 10.87
CA LYS A 18 -32.83 -7.60 11.32
C LYS A 18 -31.61 -6.69 11.23
N LEU A 19 -31.65 -5.73 10.31
CA LEU A 19 -30.68 -4.66 10.29
C LEU A 19 -31.12 -3.68 11.36
N THR A 20 -30.52 -3.77 12.54
CA THR A 20 -30.61 -2.69 13.53
C THR A 20 -29.89 -1.51 12.90
N LYS A 21 -30.62 -0.44 12.56
CA LYS A 21 -29.98 0.83 12.20
C LYS A 21 -29.02 1.17 13.32
N LEU A 22 -27.73 1.31 13.01
CA LEU A 22 -26.73 1.69 13.99
C LEU A 22 -27.16 3.04 14.58
N SER A 23 -27.55 3.02 15.85
CA SER A 23 -27.87 4.21 16.62
C SER A 23 -26.62 4.65 17.38
N PRO A 24 -26.46 5.95 17.64
CA PRO A 24 -25.38 6.44 18.48
C PRO A 24 -25.37 5.70 19.84
N PRO A 25 -24.24 5.10 20.26
CA PRO A 25 -24.12 4.50 21.57
C PRO A 25 -24.10 5.58 22.67
N GLN A 26 -24.31 5.17 23.93
CA GLN A 26 -24.53 6.10 25.04
C GLN A 26 -23.33 7.03 25.28
N ASP A 27 -22.12 6.51 25.15
CA ASP A 27 -20.87 7.28 25.26
C ASP A 27 -20.76 8.40 24.22
N VAL A 28 -21.18 8.13 22.97
CA VAL A 28 -21.24 9.15 21.91
C VAL A 28 -22.32 10.19 22.21
N ILE A 29 -23.49 9.78 22.72
CA ILE A 29 -24.56 10.69 23.11
C ILE A 29 -24.11 11.61 24.25
N ASP A 30 -23.44 11.05 25.26
CA ASP A 30 -22.94 11.79 26.41
C ASP A 30 -21.85 12.79 26.00
N LEU A 31 -20.94 12.37 25.11
CA LEU A 31 -19.92 13.24 24.53
C LEU A 31 -20.52 14.38 23.71
N PHE A 32 -21.49 14.08 22.85
CA PHE A 32 -22.21 15.09 22.06
C PHE A 32 -22.85 16.12 23.00
N SER A 33 -23.59 15.65 24.01
CA SER A 33 -24.24 16.50 25.01
C SER A 33 -23.26 17.37 25.79
N LEU A 34 -22.07 16.84 26.12
CA LEU A 34 -21.01 17.60 26.77
C LEU A 34 -20.46 18.72 25.87
N CYS A 35 -20.20 18.42 24.59
CA CYS A 35 -19.67 19.39 23.63
C CYS A 35 -20.69 20.48 23.28
N THR A 36 -21.98 20.14 23.21
CA THR A 36 -23.06 21.08 22.85
C THR A 36 -23.69 21.78 24.06
N ASN A 37 -23.19 21.55 25.28
CA ASN A 37 -23.83 22.00 26.51
C ASN A 37 -25.32 21.61 26.59
N LYS A 38 -25.65 20.38 26.19
CA LYS A 38 -27.00 19.78 26.13
C LYS A 38 -27.93 20.35 25.06
N GLU A 39 -27.41 21.11 24.09
CA GLU A 39 -28.19 21.50 22.92
C GLU A 39 -28.43 20.32 21.97
N LEU A 40 -29.54 20.38 21.21
CA LEU A 40 -29.96 19.35 20.27
C LEU A 40 -29.07 19.26 19.02
N GLN A 41 -28.29 20.31 18.73
CA GLN A 41 -27.45 20.41 17.55
C GLN A 41 -26.06 20.92 17.93
N MET A 42 -25.04 20.44 17.23
CA MET A 42 -23.66 20.87 17.37
C MET A 42 -23.35 21.90 16.28
N SER A 43 -23.15 23.15 16.71
CA SER A 43 -22.69 24.24 15.86
C SER A 43 -21.20 24.09 15.52
N PRO A 44 -20.65 24.87 14.57
CA PRO A 44 -19.21 24.85 14.30
C PRO A 44 -18.34 25.21 15.50
N ASP A 45 -18.82 26.05 16.42
CA ASP A 45 -18.08 26.38 17.65
C ASP A 45 -18.10 25.23 18.66
N HIS A 46 -19.24 24.53 18.79
CA HIS A 46 -19.32 23.28 19.59
C HIS A 46 -18.42 22.19 19.00
N PHE A 47 -18.36 22.06 17.68
CA PHE A 47 -17.49 21.08 17.03
C PHE A 47 -16.01 21.44 17.15
N ARG A 48 -15.65 22.72 17.05
CA ARG A 48 -14.30 23.21 17.36
C ARG A 48 -13.86 22.78 18.75
N ARG A 49 -14.76 22.87 19.74
CA ARG A 49 -14.48 22.39 21.10
C ARG A 49 -14.17 20.90 21.13
N PHE A 50 -14.94 20.08 20.43
CA PHE A 50 -14.66 18.65 20.27
C PHE A 50 -13.26 18.39 19.67
N LEU A 51 -12.91 19.09 18.59
CA LEU A 51 -11.60 18.94 17.94
C LEU A 51 -10.44 19.26 18.90
N ILE A 52 -10.57 20.33 19.69
CA ILE A 52 -9.52 20.73 20.63
C ILE A 52 -9.45 19.80 21.85
N GLU A 53 -10.59 19.58 22.52
CA GLU A 53 -10.62 18.91 23.82
C GLU A 53 -10.52 17.38 23.71
N PHE A 54 -10.98 16.79 22.60
CA PHE A 54 -11.06 15.33 22.44
C PHE A 54 -10.18 14.77 21.33
N GLN A 55 -10.02 15.48 20.20
CA GLN A 55 -9.09 15.05 19.14
C GLN A 55 -7.66 15.54 19.39
N GLY A 56 -7.47 16.53 20.27
CA GLY A 56 -6.15 17.08 20.61
C GLY A 56 -5.60 18.05 19.57
N ASP A 57 -6.45 18.54 18.66
CA ASP A 57 -6.06 19.52 17.65
C ASP A 57 -5.71 20.86 18.29
N LYS A 58 -4.62 21.47 17.84
CA LYS A 58 -4.12 22.74 18.36
C LYS A 58 -4.54 23.91 17.48
N ASP A 59 -4.81 25.06 18.10
CA ASP A 59 -5.06 26.34 17.43
C ASP A 59 -6.18 26.31 16.37
N VAL A 60 -7.18 25.44 16.57
CA VAL A 60 -8.32 25.31 15.66
C VAL A 60 -9.18 26.57 15.72
N THR A 61 -9.42 27.18 14.56
CA THR A 61 -10.36 28.31 14.42
C THR A 61 -11.78 27.83 14.12
N VAL A 62 -12.78 28.66 14.41
CA VAL A 62 -14.19 28.33 14.12
C VAL A 62 -14.40 28.12 12.61
N ASP A 63 -13.77 28.94 11.77
CA ASP A 63 -13.85 28.79 10.31
C ASP A 63 -13.22 27.48 9.83
N TYR A 64 -12.15 27.01 10.47
CA TYR A 64 -11.57 25.71 10.15
C TYR A 64 -12.52 24.58 10.52
N ALA A 65 -13.05 24.57 11.75
CA ALA A 65 -14.01 23.58 12.20
C ALA A 65 -15.27 23.56 11.31
N LYS A 66 -15.74 24.74 10.89
CA LYS A 66 -16.85 24.89 9.96
C LYS A 66 -16.56 24.23 8.60
N ARG A 67 -15.38 24.44 8.02
CA ARG A 67 -15.00 23.81 6.74
C ARG A 67 -15.00 22.29 6.82
N ILE A 68 -14.42 21.72 7.88
CA ILE A 68 -14.42 20.26 8.11
C ILE A 68 -15.86 19.75 8.26
N MET A 69 -16.69 20.46 9.03
CA MET A 69 -18.10 20.11 9.21
C MET A 69 -18.88 20.16 7.90
N GLU A 70 -18.68 21.18 7.05
CA GLU A 70 -19.32 21.28 5.73
C GLU A 70 -18.91 20.12 4.82
N GLN A 71 -17.62 19.77 4.78
CA GLN A 71 -17.13 18.63 3.99
C GLN A 71 -17.76 17.31 4.46
N ALA A 72 -17.80 17.07 5.76
CA ALA A 72 -18.46 15.90 6.33
C ALA A 72 -19.96 15.89 6.04
N LEU A 73 -20.66 17.01 6.22
CA LEU A 73 -22.10 17.13 5.95
C LEU A 73 -22.41 16.88 4.47
N HIS A 74 -21.58 17.33 3.53
CA HIS A 74 -21.77 17.00 2.11
C HIS A 74 -21.73 15.49 1.83
N GLN A 75 -20.95 14.72 2.60
CA GLN A 75 -20.90 13.26 2.49
C GLN A 75 -22.08 12.57 3.20
N LEU A 76 -22.45 13.06 4.38
CA LEU A 76 -23.45 12.42 5.25
C LEU A 76 -24.90 12.82 4.90
N ARG A 77 -25.12 14.09 4.57
CA ARG A 77 -26.42 14.71 4.31
C ARG A 77 -26.29 15.81 3.24
N PRO A 78 -26.25 15.46 1.94
CA PRO A 78 -25.99 16.40 0.85
C PRO A 78 -26.90 17.64 0.81
N ASP A 79 -28.15 17.53 1.28
CA ASP A 79 -29.16 18.61 1.27
C ASP A 79 -29.24 19.38 2.60
N PHE A 80 -28.14 19.55 3.33
CA PHE A 80 -28.15 20.27 4.60
C PHE A 80 -28.42 21.77 4.40
N ALA A 81 -29.39 22.32 5.12
CA ALA A 81 -29.70 23.76 5.11
C ALA A 81 -28.85 24.57 6.11
N MET A 82 -28.34 23.90 7.14
CA MET A 82 -27.52 24.51 8.20
C MET A 82 -26.28 23.66 8.43
N CYS A 83 -25.14 24.33 8.61
CA CYS A 83 -23.87 23.71 8.97
C CYS A 83 -23.86 23.37 10.46
N CYS A 84 -24.58 22.32 10.83
CA CYS A 84 -24.63 21.78 12.18
C CYS A 84 -24.81 20.26 12.14
N PHE A 85 -24.18 19.56 13.09
CA PHE A 85 -24.38 18.13 13.28
C PHE A 85 -25.55 17.87 14.24
N THR A 86 -26.43 16.95 13.88
CA THR A 86 -27.22 16.20 14.86
C THR A 86 -26.35 15.14 15.53
N VAL A 87 -26.85 14.48 16.59
CA VAL A 87 -26.11 13.37 17.21
C VAL A 87 -25.85 12.22 16.23
N ASP A 88 -26.78 11.96 15.30
CA ASP A 88 -26.60 10.98 14.23
C ASP A 88 -25.52 11.43 13.24
N ASP A 89 -25.50 12.70 12.84
CA ASP A 89 -24.46 13.23 11.95
C ASP A 89 -23.07 13.13 12.62
N PHE A 90 -22.97 13.50 13.90
CA PHE A 90 -21.73 13.40 14.68
C PHE A 90 -21.26 11.95 14.83
N PHE A 91 -22.17 11.04 15.16
CA PHE A 91 -21.84 9.61 15.24
C PHE A 91 -21.30 9.07 13.92
N ASN A 92 -21.93 9.41 12.79
CA ASN A 92 -21.44 8.98 11.48
C ASN A 92 -20.14 9.69 11.08
N PHE A 93 -19.94 10.96 11.48
CA PHE A 93 -18.69 11.68 11.28
C PHE A 93 -17.50 10.93 11.89
N LEU A 94 -17.64 10.34 13.08
CA LEU A 94 -16.57 9.59 13.75
C LEU A 94 -16.04 8.39 12.93
N PHE A 95 -16.82 7.88 11.96
CA PHE A 95 -16.41 6.80 11.06
C PHE A 95 -15.87 7.28 9.71
N LEU A 96 -15.81 8.59 9.48
CA LEU A 96 -15.18 9.12 8.28
C LEU A 96 -13.66 9.05 8.43
N ASP A 97 -13.05 8.03 7.80
CA ASP A 97 -11.59 7.77 7.81
C ASP A 97 -10.77 8.99 7.34
N GLU A 98 -11.33 9.83 6.49
CA GLU A 98 -10.68 11.06 6.02
C GLU A 98 -10.38 12.04 7.17
N PHE A 99 -11.24 12.07 8.20
CA PHE A 99 -11.11 12.98 9.33
C PHE A 99 -10.62 12.28 10.61
N ASN A 100 -10.94 11.00 10.78
CA ASN A 100 -10.67 10.24 12.01
C ASN A 100 -9.77 9.01 11.76
N GLY A 101 -9.02 9.00 10.66
CA GLY A 101 -8.12 7.92 10.31
C GLY A 101 -7.05 7.73 11.40
N PRO A 102 -6.83 6.49 11.90
CA PRO A 102 -5.89 6.24 12.99
C PRO A 102 -4.42 6.46 12.60
N ILE A 103 -4.14 6.57 11.30
CA ILE A 103 -2.80 6.70 10.73
C ILE A 103 -2.85 7.74 9.61
N ASN A 104 -1.95 8.72 9.65
CA ASN A 104 -1.77 9.64 8.53
C ASN A 104 -1.28 8.85 7.30
N LEU A 105 -2.04 8.92 6.21
CA LEU A 105 -1.73 8.23 4.97
C LEU A 105 -0.59 8.88 4.17
N GLU A 106 -0.18 10.09 4.56
CA GLU A 106 0.97 10.78 4.00
C GLU A 106 2.29 10.34 4.64
N VAL A 107 3.37 10.52 3.87
CA VAL A 107 4.73 10.22 4.32
C VAL A 107 5.15 11.28 5.34
N HIS A 108 5.34 10.86 6.59
CA HIS A 108 5.65 11.76 7.72
C HIS A 108 6.97 11.42 8.43
N HIS A 109 7.60 10.29 8.12
CA HIS A 109 8.93 9.97 8.62
C HIS A 109 10.01 10.72 7.83
N ASP A 110 11.18 10.93 8.45
CA ASP A 110 12.37 11.33 7.72
C ASP A 110 12.73 10.25 6.71
N MET A 111 12.77 10.60 5.42
CA MET A 111 13.10 9.67 4.32
C MET A 111 14.51 9.90 3.77
N THR A 112 15.34 10.69 4.48
CA THR A 112 16.69 11.08 4.07
C THR A 112 17.80 10.28 4.76
N ALA A 113 17.47 9.43 5.75
CA ALA A 113 18.43 8.51 6.36
C ALA A 113 18.79 7.36 5.38
N PRO A 114 19.90 6.64 5.61
CA PRO A 114 20.31 5.50 4.78
C PRO A 114 19.22 4.41 4.67
N LEU A 115 19.09 3.77 3.49
CA LEU A 115 18.03 2.79 3.22
C LEU A 115 17.97 1.64 4.25
N GLN A 116 19.11 1.23 4.81
CA GLN A 116 19.19 0.17 5.81
C GLN A 116 18.54 0.52 7.17
N HIS A 117 18.09 1.76 7.38
CA HIS A 117 17.39 2.18 8.60
C HIS A 117 15.86 1.94 8.55
N TYR A 118 15.32 1.49 7.42
CA TYR A 118 13.88 1.38 7.20
C TYR A 118 13.44 -0.08 7.11
N PHE A 119 12.27 -0.36 7.69
CA PHE A 119 11.55 -1.58 7.32
C PHE A 119 10.97 -1.41 5.91
N ILE A 120 11.25 -2.38 5.05
CA ILE A 120 10.79 -2.38 3.65
C ILE A 120 9.67 -3.41 3.51
N TYR A 121 8.55 -3.01 2.93
CA TYR A 121 7.46 -3.94 2.65
C TYR A 121 7.86 -4.90 1.53
N THR A 122 8.21 -6.13 1.88
CA THR A 122 8.75 -7.13 0.96
C THR A 122 7.70 -8.16 0.54
N GLY A 123 7.82 -8.68 -0.69
CA GLY A 123 7.00 -9.78 -1.19
C GLY A 123 7.86 -10.97 -1.57
N HIS A 124 7.73 -12.07 -0.85
CA HIS A 124 8.39 -13.35 -1.15
C HIS A 124 7.63 -14.11 -2.24
N ASN A 125 8.33 -14.63 -3.25
CA ASN A 125 7.75 -15.30 -4.41
C ASN A 125 6.55 -14.56 -5.00
N SER A 126 6.73 -13.25 -5.24
CA SER A 126 5.67 -12.31 -5.66
C SER A 126 4.99 -12.67 -6.99
N TYR A 127 5.51 -13.66 -7.72
CA TYR A 127 4.99 -14.18 -8.98
C TYR A 127 4.00 -15.35 -8.80
N LEU A 128 3.90 -15.98 -7.63
CA LEU A 128 3.03 -17.15 -7.40
C LEU A 128 1.56 -16.76 -7.24
N THR A 129 0.67 -17.48 -7.91
CA THR A 129 -0.80 -17.29 -7.84
C THR A 129 -1.49 -18.14 -6.76
N GLY A 130 -0.74 -19.03 -6.10
CA GLY A 130 -1.24 -20.01 -5.14
C GLY A 130 -0.18 -20.42 -4.11
N ASN A 131 -0.30 -21.62 -3.55
CA ASN A 131 0.69 -22.14 -2.60
C ASN A 131 2.05 -22.44 -3.27
N GLN A 132 3.10 -22.55 -2.47
CA GLN A 132 4.49 -22.78 -2.91
C GLN A 132 4.71 -24.11 -3.67
N LEU A 133 3.69 -24.98 -3.78
CA LEU A 133 3.83 -26.33 -4.33
C LEU A 133 3.01 -26.58 -5.61
N ILE A 134 1.85 -25.92 -5.77
CA ILE A 134 0.85 -26.20 -6.81
C ILE A 134 0.32 -24.90 -7.49
N GLY A 135 0.76 -23.72 -7.05
CA GLY A 135 0.38 -22.43 -7.66
C GLY A 135 1.05 -22.19 -9.02
N GLY A 136 0.39 -21.55 -9.97
CA GLY A 136 1.04 -21.10 -11.22
C GLY A 136 1.87 -19.83 -11.02
N CYS A 137 2.75 -19.48 -11.96
CA CYS A 137 3.39 -18.16 -11.97
C CYS A 137 2.58 -17.19 -12.83
N SER A 138 2.47 -15.93 -12.41
CA SER A 138 1.80 -14.89 -13.19
C SER A 138 2.34 -13.50 -12.91
N VAL A 139 2.62 -12.78 -13.99
CA VAL A 139 2.89 -11.33 -13.97
C VAL A 139 1.81 -10.55 -13.22
N LYS A 140 0.54 -11.00 -13.28
CA LYS A 140 -0.56 -10.34 -12.58
C LYS A 140 -0.35 -10.25 -11.06
N GLN A 141 0.37 -11.20 -10.46
CA GLN A 141 0.68 -11.17 -9.03
C GLN A 141 1.75 -10.14 -8.72
N ILE A 142 2.77 -9.99 -9.58
CA ILE A 142 3.75 -8.92 -9.49
C ILE A 142 3.05 -7.55 -9.54
N ILE A 143 2.15 -7.36 -10.52
CA ILE A 143 1.34 -6.13 -10.64
C ILE A 143 0.53 -5.87 -9.36
N LYS A 144 -0.13 -6.91 -8.84
CA LYS A 144 -0.95 -6.82 -7.63
C LYS A 144 -0.11 -6.43 -6.42
N SER A 145 1.07 -7.01 -6.25
CA SER A 145 2.02 -6.67 -5.17
C SER A 145 2.47 -5.21 -5.26
N LEU A 146 2.86 -4.74 -6.44
CA LEU A 146 3.27 -3.34 -6.64
C LEU A 146 2.11 -2.36 -6.37
N LYS A 147 0.89 -2.68 -6.81
CA LYS A 147 -0.31 -1.87 -6.52
C LYS A 147 -0.68 -1.84 -5.03
N LYS A 148 -0.31 -2.87 -4.27
CA LYS A 148 -0.44 -2.90 -2.80
C LYS A 148 0.68 -2.13 -2.07
N GLY A 149 1.72 -1.70 -2.77
CA GLY A 149 2.84 -0.96 -2.19
C GLY A 149 4.06 -1.80 -1.83
N VAL A 150 4.10 -3.09 -2.18
CA VAL A 150 5.31 -3.92 -2.01
C VAL A 150 6.48 -3.26 -2.74
N ARG A 151 7.63 -3.15 -2.07
CA ARG A 151 8.85 -2.49 -2.57
C ARG A 151 9.98 -3.48 -2.90
N VAL A 152 9.87 -4.75 -2.51
CA VAL A 152 10.81 -5.81 -2.92
C VAL A 152 10.09 -6.90 -3.69
N ILE A 153 10.51 -7.16 -4.92
CA ILE A 153 9.98 -8.20 -5.81
C ILE A 153 11.05 -9.26 -6.05
N GLU A 154 10.77 -10.49 -5.66
CA GLU A 154 11.62 -11.64 -5.91
C GLU A 154 11.31 -12.30 -7.25
N LEU A 155 12.35 -12.68 -8.00
CA LEU A 155 12.28 -13.41 -9.26
C LEU A 155 13.33 -14.53 -9.30
N ASP A 156 12.85 -15.77 -9.41
CA ASP A 156 13.68 -16.97 -9.56
C ASP A 156 13.98 -17.22 -11.03
N LEU A 157 15.22 -17.07 -11.44
CA LEU A 157 15.63 -17.12 -12.84
C LEU A 157 16.08 -18.52 -13.23
N TRP A 158 15.46 -19.10 -14.25
CA TRP A 158 15.80 -20.42 -14.78
C TRP A 158 16.04 -20.41 -16.29
N PRO A 159 17.03 -21.18 -16.78
CA PRO A 159 17.22 -21.36 -18.22
C PRO A 159 16.04 -22.14 -18.82
N THR A 160 15.74 -21.85 -20.08
CA THR A 160 14.80 -22.64 -20.87
C THR A 160 15.54 -23.64 -21.76
N SER A 161 14.80 -24.44 -22.55
CA SER A 161 15.38 -25.26 -23.62
C SER A 161 15.97 -24.42 -24.76
N SER A 162 15.59 -23.15 -24.89
CA SER A 162 16.22 -22.21 -25.82
C SER A 162 17.54 -21.71 -25.25
N LYS A 163 18.57 -21.60 -26.11
CA LYS A 163 19.92 -21.15 -25.73
C LYS A 163 19.95 -19.76 -25.07
N GLU A 164 18.96 -18.92 -25.34
CA GLU A 164 18.86 -17.54 -24.84
C GLU A 164 17.59 -17.28 -24.01
N GLY A 165 16.72 -18.28 -23.88
CA GLY A 165 15.44 -18.10 -23.18
C GLY A 165 15.61 -18.23 -21.67
N ILE A 166 15.02 -17.29 -20.93
CA ILE A 166 15.06 -17.23 -19.46
C ILE A 166 13.63 -17.02 -18.95
N HIS A 167 13.21 -17.89 -18.04
CA HIS A 167 11.90 -17.83 -17.41
C HIS A 167 12.01 -17.59 -15.90
N VAL A 168 10.91 -17.09 -15.33
CA VAL A 168 10.66 -17.00 -13.91
C VAL A 168 9.72 -18.12 -13.49
N LEU A 169 10.17 -18.96 -12.56
CA LEU A 169 9.38 -20.07 -12.00
C LEU A 169 9.97 -20.53 -10.66
N HIS A 170 9.13 -21.09 -9.79
CA HIS A 170 9.59 -21.68 -8.54
C HIS A 170 10.17 -23.09 -8.81
N GLY A 171 11.46 -23.27 -8.56
CA GLY A 171 12.18 -24.52 -8.85
C GLY A 171 11.54 -25.75 -8.18
N GLY A 172 11.51 -26.88 -8.89
CA GLY A 172 11.02 -28.15 -8.33
C GLY A 172 9.49 -28.27 -8.17
N THR A 173 8.71 -27.38 -8.80
CA THR A 173 7.24 -27.35 -8.68
C THR A 173 6.54 -27.23 -10.03
N MET A 174 5.27 -27.68 -10.14
CA MET A 174 4.50 -27.69 -11.39
C MET A 174 3.87 -26.33 -11.72
N THR A 175 4.68 -25.27 -11.71
CA THR A 175 4.19 -23.92 -12.04
C THR A 175 4.33 -23.62 -13.54
N THR A 176 3.35 -22.94 -14.14
CA THR A 176 3.51 -22.42 -15.50
C THR A 176 4.51 -21.26 -15.48
N PRO A 177 5.63 -21.33 -16.23
CA PRO A 177 6.66 -20.31 -16.20
C PRO A 177 6.22 -19.02 -16.89
N VAL A 178 6.89 -17.91 -16.55
CA VAL A 178 6.70 -16.59 -17.18
C VAL A 178 8.01 -16.11 -17.79
N ALA A 179 7.97 -15.49 -18.97
CA ALA A 179 9.17 -14.90 -19.57
C ALA A 179 9.74 -13.76 -18.71
N LEU A 180 11.06 -13.76 -18.47
CA LEU A 180 11.72 -12.75 -17.63
C LEU A 180 11.51 -11.33 -18.14
N ARG A 181 11.60 -11.13 -19.47
CA ARG A 181 11.36 -9.83 -20.12
C ARG A 181 10.00 -9.26 -19.74
N THR A 182 8.95 -10.08 -19.78
CA THR A 182 7.58 -9.66 -19.42
C THR A 182 7.49 -9.28 -17.94
N CYS A 183 8.19 -9.97 -17.05
CA CYS A 183 8.28 -9.57 -15.64
C CYS A 183 8.93 -8.19 -15.48
N PHE A 184 10.07 -7.95 -16.12
CA PHE A 184 10.77 -6.66 -16.04
C PHE A 184 9.96 -5.50 -16.66
N GLU A 185 9.34 -5.70 -17.82
CA GLU A 185 8.47 -4.70 -18.46
C GLU A 185 7.30 -4.32 -17.53
N SER A 186 6.67 -5.32 -16.91
CA SER A 186 5.58 -5.09 -15.97
C SER A 186 6.04 -4.38 -14.70
N ILE A 187 7.21 -4.73 -14.16
CA ILE A 187 7.79 -4.02 -13.01
C ILE A 187 8.07 -2.56 -13.40
N LYS A 188 8.67 -2.29 -14.56
CA LYS A 188 8.94 -0.92 -15.04
C LYS A 188 7.66 -0.08 -15.08
N GLU A 189 6.57 -0.65 -15.59
CA GLU A 189 5.28 0.03 -15.74
C GLU A 189 4.62 0.34 -14.39
N HIS A 190 4.73 -0.57 -13.41
CA HIS A 190 3.95 -0.48 -12.18
C HIS A 190 4.76 -0.15 -10.92
N ALA A 191 6.09 -0.09 -10.99
CA ALA A 191 6.98 0.08 -9.83
C ALA A 191 6.55 1.25 -8.93
N PHE A 192 6.14 2.36 -9.53
CA PHE A 192 5.92 3.63 -8.82
C PHE A 192 4.45 4.07 -8.76
N VAL A 193 3.50 3.20 -9.10
CA VAL A 193 2.06 3.54 -9.12
C VAL A 193 1.53 3.86 -7.72
N LYS A 194 1.99 3.14 -6.69
CA LYS A 194 1.52 3.33 -5.30
C LYS A 194 2.44 4.23 -4.47
N SER A 195 3.72 4.30 -4.80
CA SER A 195 4.73 5.01 -4.02
C SER A 195 5.91 5.44 -4.92
N PRO A 196 6.47 6.65 -4.75
CA PRO A 196 7.63 7.10 -5.52
C PRO A 196 8.95 6.46 -5.05
N TYR A 197 8.97 5.83 -3.88
CA TYR A 197 10.17 5.24 -3.28
C TYR A 197 10.66 4.00 -4.03
N PRO A 198 11.97 3.67 -3.91
CA PRO A 198 12.62 2.66 -4.75
C PRO A 198 11.94 1.30 -4.71
N VAL A 199 12.08 0.57 -5.82
CA VAL A 199 11.74 -0.86 -5.92
C VAL A 199 13.03 -1.67 -6.04
N ILE A 200 13.17 -2.69 -5.20
CA ILE A 200 14.29 -3.63 -5.24
C ILE A 200 13.81 -4.91 -5.90
N ILE A 201 14.57 -5.41 -6.87
CA ILE A 201 14.33 -6.72 -7.47
C ILE A 201 15.41 -7.68 -6.94
N THR A 202 15.00 -8.70 -6.21
CA THR A 202 15.89 -9.77 -5.76
C THR A 202 15.89 -10.89 -6.81
N LEU A 203 17.07 -11.20 -7.35
CA LEU A 203 17.24 -12.22 -8.38
C LEU A 203 17.84 -13.49 -7.75
N GLU A 204 17.06 -14.57 -7.71
CA GLU A 204 17.59 -15.89 -7.42
C GLU A 204 18.11 -16.53 -8.72
N ASP A 205 19.43 -16.54 -8.87
CA ASP A 205 20.09 -16.81 -10.14
C ASP A 205 20.53 -18.27 -10.28
N HIS A 206 19.84 -19.03 -11.15
CA HIS A 206 20.22 -20.40 -11.57
C HIS A 206 20.81 -20.43 -12.99
N LEU A 207 21.32 -19.30 -13.49
CA LEU A 207 21.74 -19.14 -14.87
C LEU A 207 23.25 -19.42 -15.06
N THR A 208 23.58 -19.78 -16.31
CA THR A 208 24.97 -19.84 -16.79
C THR A 208 25.51 -18.42 -17.04
N PRO A 209 26.84 -18.22 -17.09
CA PRO A 209 27.43 -16.90 -17.35
C PRO A 209 26.88 -16.20 -18.61
N ASN A 210 26.76 -16.91 -19.73
CA ASN A 210 26.22 -16.34 -20.97
C ASN A 210 24.77 -15.83 -20.81
N LEU A 211 23.95 -16.53 -20.04
CA LEU A 211 22.58 -16.11 -19.76
C LEU A 211 22.54 -14.91 -18.81
N ARG A 212 23.48 -14.79 -17.87
CA ARG A 212 23.62 -13.60 -17.02
C ARG A 212 23.93 -12.35 -17.84
N ASP A 213 24.78 -12.46 -18.86
CA ASP A 213 25.05 -11.34 -19.78
C ASP A 213 23.77 -10.89 -20.51
N ILE A 214 22.91 -11.83 -20.88
CA ILE A 214 21.60 -11.53 -21.46
C ILE A 214 20.70 -10.83 -20.45
N VAL A 215 20.66 -11.27 -19.19
CA VAL A 215 19.92 -10.56 -18.12
C VAL A 215 20.44 -9.14 -17.94
N ALA A 216 21.75 -8.95 -17.85
CA ALA A 216 22.36 -7.63 -17.65
C ALA A 216 22.02 -6.66 -18.80
N LYS A 217 22.06 -7.13 -20.05
CA LYS A 217 21.59 -6.37 -21.22
C LYS A 217 20.11 -6.03 -21.12
N MET A 218 19.27 -7.03 -20.83
CA MET A 218 17.82 -6.88 -20.72
C MET A 218 17.42 -5.87 -19.63
N VAL A 219 18.02 -5.94 -18.45
CA VAL A 219 17.81 -4.99 -17.34
C VAL A 219 18.20 -3.59 -17.78
N THR A 220 19.36 -3.43 -18.42
CA THR A 220 19.86 -2.13 -18.88
C THR A 220 18.94 -1.52 -19.93
N GLU A 221 18.50 -2.31 -20.91
CA GLU A 221 17.57 -1.89 -21.97
C GLU A 221 16.19 -1.51 -21.41
N ILE A 222 15.62 -2.36 -20.55
CA ILE A 222 14.25 -2.19 -20.06
C ILE A 222 14.21 -1.05 -19.04
N PHE A 223 15.02 -1.08 -18.00
CA PHE A 223 14.92 -0.10 -16.92
C PHE A 223 15.59 1.23 -17.25
N GLY A 224 16.60 1.25 -18.14
CA GLY A 224 17.20 2.49 -18.65
C GLY A 224 17.67 3.43 -17.55
N ASP A 225 17.07 4.61 -17.52
CA ASP A 225 17.29 5.67 -16.52
C ASP A 225 16.80 5.27 -15.12
N LYS A 226 15.79 4.41 -15.01
CA LYS A 226 15.25 3.96 -13.73
C LYS A 226 16.20 3.02 -13.01
N LEU A 227 17.12 2.36 -13.70
CA LEU A 227 18.07 1.46 -13.06
C LEU A 227 19.08 2.26 -12.22
N TYR A 228 19.10 2.00 -10.91
CA TYR A 228 20.16 2.50 -10.04
C TYR A 228 21.47 1.76 -10.36
N ARG A 229 22.54 2.53 -10.54
CA ARG A 229 23.90 2.02 -10.71
C ARG A 229 24.77 2.70 -9.64
N PRO A 230 25.35 1.93 -8.70
CA PRO A 230 26.25 2.49 -7.71
C PRO A 230 27.43 3.21 -8.38
N GLU A 231 27.87 4.33 -7.82
CA GLU A 231 29.06 5.04 -8.29
C GLU A 231 30.32 4.54 -7.57
N ALA A 232 31.48 4.72 -8.21
CA ALA A 232 32.75 4.35 -7.61
C ALA A 232 33.00 5.21 -6.37
N GLY A 233 32.99 4.60 -5.19
CA GLY A 233 33.13 5.30 -3.91
C GLY A 233 31.86 5.31 -3.05
N ASP A 234 30.74 4.72 -3.51
CA ASP A 234 29.60 4.42 -2.63
C ASP A 234 30.12 3.61 -1.42
N HIS A 235 30.11 4.27 -0.25
CA HIS A 235 30.69 3.79 1.00
C HIS A 235 29.85 2.65 1.62
N ASN A 236 30.17 2.27 2.87
CA ASN A 236 29.44 1.28 3.67
C ASN A 236 27.95 1.61 3.95
N GLU A 237 27.39 2.70 3.40
CA GLU A 237 26.01 3.14 3.64
C GLU A 237 25.24 3.26 2.32
N PHE A 238 24.00 2.75 2.29
CA PHE A 238 23.14 2.89 1.12
C PHE A 238 22.58 4.32 1.01
N PRO A 239 22.34 4.83 -0.21
CA PRO A 239 21.60 6.07 -0.40
C PRO A 239 20.22 6.02 0.25
N SER A 240 19.67 7.18 0.59
CA SER A 240 18.36 7.27 1.24
C SER A 240 17.20 6.91 0.31
N PRO A 241 16.03 6.52 0.84
CA PRO A 241 14.81 6.38 0.05
C PRO A 241 14.51 7.61 -0.81
N GLU A 242 14.75 8.81 -0.27
CA GLU A 242 14.54 10.07 -0.98
C GLU A 242 15.47 10.22 -2.20
N ALA A 243 16.76 9.94 -2.04
CA ALA A 243 17.73 9.96 -3.14
C ALA A 243 17.44 8.90 -4.22
N LEU A 244 16.79 7.80 -3.83
CA LEU A 244 16.44 6.68 -4.69
C LEU A 244 15.01 6.73 -5.26
N LYS A 245 14.30 7.86 -5.13
CA LYS A 245 12.97 8.01 -5.73
C LYS A 245 13.00 7.69 -7.22
N TYR A 246 12.00 6.91 -7.64
CA TYR A 246 11.82 6.41 -9.01
C TYR A 246 12.95 5.54 -9.55
N ARG A 247 13.79 5.00 -8.66
CA ARG A 247 14.86 4.06 -9.02
C ARG A 247 14.48 2.60 -8.75
N ILE A 248 15.03 1.73 -9.57
CA ILE A 248 14.96 0.27 -9.48
C ILE A 248 16.35 -0.24 -9.15
N LEU A 249 16.46 -1.00 -8.06
CA LEU A 249 17.71 -1.60 -7.61
C LEU A 249 17.66 -3.10 -7.91
N LEU A 250 18.81 -3.68 -8.26
CA LEU A 250 18.97 -5.13 -8.32
C LEU A 250 19.77 -5.61 -7.13
N SER A 251 19.28 -6.67 -6.50
CA SER A 251 19.99 -7.42 -5.47
C SER A 251 20.13 -8.86 -5.94
N THR A 252 21.35 -9.37 -5.95
CA THR A 252 21.64 -10.76 -6.31
C THR A 252 22.85 -11.25 -5.53
N LYS A 253 23.00 -12.57 -5.38
CA LYS A 253 24.20 -13.16 -4.79
C LYS A 253 25.38 -12.88 -5.71
N LEU A 254 26.53 -12.52 -5.13
CA LEU A 254 27.76 -12.35 -5.91
C LEU A 254 28.13 -13.68 -6.59
N PRO A 255 28.61 -13.65 -7.84
CA PRO A 255 29.13 -14.84 -8.50
C PRO A 255 30.26 -15.47 -7.67
N LYS A 256 30.31 -16.81 -7.59
CA LYS A 256 31.35 -17.54 -6.84
C LYS A 256 32.77 -17.12 -7.25
N GLU A 257 32.98 -16.86 -8.54
CA GLU A 257 34.25 -16.39 -9.11
C GLU A 257 34.75 -15.05 -8.55
N HIS A 258 33.85 -14.22 -8.00
CA HIS A 258 34.20 -12.97 -7.31
C HIS A 258 34.49 -13.19 -5.82
N LEU A 259 33.86 -14.19 -5.19
CA LEU A 259 34.13 -14.52 -3.78
C LEU A 259 35.56 -15.05 -3.61
N ASP A 260 36.05 -15.84 -4.57
CA ASP A 260 37.42 -16.37 -4.55
C ASP A 260 38.51 -15.31 -4.80
N ARG A 261 38.14 -14.10 -5.25
CA ARG A 261 39.06 -12.98 -5.48
C ARG A 261 39.12 -11.98 -4.31
N VAL A 262 38.21 -12.10 -3.35
CA VAL A 262 38.06 -11.18 -2.21
C VAL A 262 38.41 -11.88 -0.89
N SER A 263 38.68 -13.19 -0.91
CA SER A 263 39.29 -13.98 0.18
C SER A 263 40.80 -14.07 0.05
#